data_AF-A0A7C1YJG3-F1
#
_entry.id   AF-A0A7C1YJG3-F1
#
_cell.length_a   1.000
_cell.length_b   1.000
_cell.length_c   1.000
_cell.angle_alpha   90.00
_cell.angle_beta   90.00
_cell.angle_gamma   90.00
#
_symmetry.space_group_name_H-M   'P 1'
#
loop_
_entity.id
_entity.type
_entity.pdbx_description
1 polymer ?
#
loop_
_entity_poly.entity_id
_entity_poly.type
_entity_poly.pdbx_seq_one_letter_code
_entity_poly.pdbx_strand_id
1 'polypeptide(L)'
;MGWNLPPVVLRATGFLAVTLFLLLPALAPAAVTDLRVAIDVSGSMKHNDPHNLRAPALRLLVGLIPKGQRAGVWTFGRYVNMQVRYGRVDARWKALARAEAGNIHSRGLFTNIEAVLNKASFGWQRPDPRFRRHLLLLTDGMVDIDRDAAVNRASRERILKDILPRLKRAGVQVHTVALSANADLELLATLSRVTGGWHEQVEDADGLQRVFLRLFEKASPMDNLPLDGNRFRVDNSVTDMTLLVFRKPGSTATALRTPDGKSWSAARHPDTVSWDEEQGFDLITVKKPRAGEWLLQADIDPDNRVMVLTNLRLKLASLPNVLMPGDRFRVQASLAQKGERITSQGFLKLVRFDMQLVPPGGPPRPLPLADNGKAPDERAGDGIYSGRLAGRIESGVQEIVVRARGATFER
;
A
#
# COMPACT_ATOMS: atom_id res chain seq x y z
N MET A 1 -94.81 -8.29 -25.89
CA MET A 1 -93.80 -9.36 -25.78
C MET A 1 -92.45 -8.76 -26.16
N GLY A 2 -91.46 -8.82 -25.27
CA GLY A 2 -90.12 -8.25 -25.50
C GLY A 2 -89.74 -7.19 -24.47
N TRP A 3 -89.25 -7.61 -23.30
CA TRP A 3 -88.61 -6.73 -22.31
C TRP A 3 -87.18 -6.46 -22.79
N ASN A 4 -86.85 -5.20 -23.11
CA ASN A 4 -85.50 -4.76 -23.40
C ASN A 4 -84.77 -4.42 -22.09
N LEU A 5 -83.79 -5.24 -21.71
CA LEU A 5 -82.80 -4.91 -20.68
C LEU A 5 -81.60 -4.22 -21.35
N PRO A 6 -81.02 -3.15 -20.75
CA PRO A 6 -79.81 -2.51 -21.25
C PRO A 6 -78.54 -3.33 -20.88
N PRO A 7 -77.42 -3.14 -21.61
CA PRO A 7 -76.21 -3.91 -21.41
C PRO A 7 -75.45 -3.51 -20.14
N VAL A 8 -74.94 -4.51 -19.42
CA VAL A 8 -74.06 -4.40 -18.25
C VAL A 8 -72.67 -3.97 -18.71
N VAL A 9 -72.19 -2.82 -18.22
CA VAL A 9 -70.81 -2.36 -18.41
C VAL A 9 -69.93 -2.97 -17.30
N LEU A 10 -69.11 -3.95 -17.64
CA LEU A 10 -68.09 -4.51 -16.76
C LEU A 10 -66.87 -3.56 -16.74
N ARG A 11 -66.69 -2.78 -15.67
CA ARG A 11 -65.43 -2.03 -15.45
C ARG A 11 -64.41 -2.94 -14.78
N ALA A 12 -63.43 -3.42 -15.53
CA ALA A 12 -62.26 -4.11 -15.00
C ALA A 12 -61.21 -3.06 -14.56
N THR A 13 -61.15 -2.76 -13.27
CA THR A 13 -60.02 -2.05 -12.65
C THR A 13 -58.84 -3.01 -12.47
N GLY A 14 -57.94 -3.06 -13.45
CA GLY A 14 -56.66 -3.74 -13.33
C GLY A 14 -55.64 -2.85 -12.61
N PHE A 15 -55.31 -3.18 -11.35
CA PHE A 15 -54.15 -2.62 -10.66
C PHE A 15 -52.89 -3.32 -11.20
N LEU A 16 -52.11 -2.62 -12.02
CA LEU A 16 -50.79 -3.05 -12.45
C LEU A 16 -49.79 -2.82 -11.30
N ALA A 17 -49.55 -3.85 -10.49
CA ALA A 17 -48.50 -3.83 -9.48
C ALA A 17 -47.13 -3.91 -10.17
N VAL A 18 -46.53 -2.76 -10.50
CA VAL A 18 -45.14 -2.69 -10.95
C VAL A 18 -44.24 -2.94 -9.75
N THR A 19 -43.83 -4.19 -9.55
CA THR A 19 -42.82 -4.53 -8.54
C THR A 19 -41.46 -4.07 -9.05
N LEU A 20 -41.06 -2.85 -8.68
CA LEU A 20 -39.73 -2.31 -8.96
C LEU A 20 -38.71 -3.09 -8.11
N PHE A 21 -38.11 -4.14 -8.69
CA PHE A 21 -36.91 -4.76 -8.13
C PHE A 21 -35.77 -3.74 -8.20
N LEU A 22 -35.57 -2.98 -7.13
CA LEU A 22 -34.32 -2.27 -6.88
C LEU A 22 -33.23 -3.33 -6.73
N LEU A 23 -32.53 -3.61 -7.83
CA LEU A 23 -31.24 -4.30 -7.82
C LEU A 23 -30.29 -3.45 -6.99
N LEU A 24 -30.26 -3.67 -5.68
CA LEU A 24 -29.17 -3.21 -4.83
C LEU A 24 -27.88 -3.79 -5.44
N PRO A 25 -26.92 -2.97 -5.89
CA PRO A 25 -25.66 -3.49 -6.39
C PRO A 25 -25.04 -4.33 -5.29
N ALA A 26 -24.89 -5.63 -5.55
CA ALA A 26 -24.20 -6.53 -4.64
C ALA A 26 -22.81 -5.95 -4.35
N LEU A 27 -22.48 -5.77 -3.07
CA LEU A 27 -21.18 -5.26 -2.63
C LEU A 27 -20.08 -6.08 -3.30
N ALA A 28 -19.32 -5.45 -4.21
CA ALA A 28 -18.09 -6.05 -4.69
C ALA A 28 -17.12 -6.09 -3.49
N PRO A 29 -16.60 -7.27 -3.11
CA PRO A 29 -15.60 -7.34 -2.04
C PRO A 29 -14.39 -6.48 -2.42
N ALA A 30 -13.79 -5.83 -1.43
CA ALA A 30 -12.60 -5.01 -1.64
C ALA A 30 -11.52 -5.83 -2.36
N ALA A 31 -10.98 -5.27 -3.44
CA ALA A 31 -9.99 -5.95 -4.27
C ALA A 31 -8.79 -6.44 -3.43
N VAL A 32 -8.37 -7.67 -3.71
CA VAL A 32 -7.21 -8.33 -3.09
C VAL A 32 -5.95 -7.77 -3.75
N THR A 33 -4.97 -7.34 -2.96
CA THR A 33 -3.65 -6.97 -3.47
C THR A 33 -2.90 -8.23 -3.94
N ASP A 34 -2.43 -8.21 -5.19
CA ASP A 34 -1.54 -9.18 -5.82
C ASP A 34 -0.16 -8.52 -5.99
N LEU A 35 0.75 -8.78 -5.04
CA LEU A 35 2.06 -8.16 -4.94
C LEU A 35 3.16 -9.13 -5.39
N ARG A 36 3.91 -8.77 -6.43
CA ARG A 36 4.99 -9.61 -6.97
C ARG A 36 6.31 -8.85 -6.90
N VAL A 37 7.29 -9.43 -6.21
CA VAL A 37 8.57 -8.78 -5.96
C VAL A 37 9.66 -9.43 -6.81
N ALA A 38 10.41 -8.65 -7.56
CA ALA A 38 11.53 -9.06 -8.39
C ALA A 38 12.80 -8.41 -7.83
N ILE A 39 13.74 -9.24 -7.37
CA ILE A 39 14.96 -8.81 -6.70
C ILE A 39 16.16 -9.23 -7.54
N ASP A 40 16.94 -8.25 -7.98
CA ASP A 40 18.21 -8.49 -8.65
C ASP A 40 19.17 -9.22 -7.71
N VAL A 41 19.87 -10.24 -8.21
CA VAL A 41 20.89 -11.02 -7.51
C VAL A 41 22.22 -11.07 -8.26
N SER A 42 22.43 -10.13 -9.19
CA SER A 42 23.64 -9.97 -10.01
C SER A 42 24.90 -9.71 -9.18
N GLY A 43 26.06 -9.75 -9.84
CA GLY A 43 27.36 -9.55 -9.19
C GLY A 43 27.62 -8.12 -8.71
N SER A 44 27.08 -7.11 -9.40
CA SER A 44 27.21 -5.69 -9.02
C SER A 44 26.64 -5.41 -7.63
N MET A 45 25.64 -6.19 -7.23
CA MET A 45 25.01 -6.10 -5.91
C MET A 45 25.98 -6.35 -4.75
N LYS A 46 27.15 -6.96 -4.98
CA LYS A 46 28.21 -7.06 -3.94
C LYS A 46 28.77 -5.70 -3.54
N HIS A 47 28.73 -4.72 -4.43
CA HIS A 47 29.22 -3.37 -4.20
C HIS A 47 28.11 -2.44 -3.73
N ASN A 48 26.92 -2.51 -4.36
CA ASN A 48 25.80 -1.63 -4.05
C ASN A 48 24.96 -2.08 -2.83
N ASP A 49 25.05 -3.35 -2.44
CA ASP A 49 24.42 -3.92 -1.24
C ASP A 49 25.34 -4.93 -0.54
N PRO A 50 26.50 -4.49 0.01
CA PRO A 50 27.52 -5.38 0.56
C PRO A 50 27.04 -6.17 1.78
N HIS A 51 26.06 -5.63 2.51
CA HIS A 51 25.45 -6.25 3.69
C HIS A 51 24.18 -7.05 3.38
N ASN A 52 23.80 -7.14 2.10
CA ASN A 52 22.61 -7.86 1.65
C ASN A 52 21.31 -7.39 2.33
N LEU A 53 21.15 -6.08 2.52
CA LEU A 53 20.00 -5.42 3.15
C LEU A 53 18.69 -5.65 2.39
N ARG A 54 18.75 -6.18 1.16
CA ARG A 54 17.60 -6.79 0.47
C ARG A 54 16.90 -7.85 1.28
N ALA A 55 17.65 -8.68 2.02
CA ALA A 55 17.08 -9.74 2.84
C ALA A 55 16.20 -9.17 3.98
N PRO A 56 16.71 -8.30 4.89
CA PRO A 56 15.87 -7.71 5.92
C PRO A 56 14.76 -6.80 5.34
N ALA A 57 14.99 -6.10 4.23
CA ALA A 57 13.93 -5.33 3.55
C ALA A 57 12.80 -6.23 3.02
N LEU A 58 13.12 -7.40 2.47
CA LEU A 58 12.11 -8.37 2.06
C LEU A 58 11.36 -8.92 3.28
N ARG A 59 12.05 -9.22 4.39
CA ARG A 59 11.39 -9.69 5.62
C ARG A 59 10.42 -8.66 6.20
N LEU A 60 10.80 -7.37 6.16
CA LEU A 60 9.90 -6.26 6.48
C LEU A 60 8.63 -6.33 5.62
N LEU A 61 8.79 -6.33 4.30
CA LEU A 61 7.65 -6.38 3.38
C LEU A 61 6.76 -7.60 3.63
N VAL A 62 7.33 -8.79 3.80
CA VAL A 62 6.59 -10.03 4.14
C VAL A 62 5.81 -9.89 5.44
N GLY A 63 6.42 -9.24 6.44
CA GLY A 63 5.79 -8.95 7.73
C GLY A 63 4.56 -8.07 7.58
N LEU A 64 4.66 -7.02 6.77
CA LEU A 64 3.61 -6.01 6.58
C LEU A 64 2.43 -6.50 5.72
N ILE A 65 2.62 -7.43 4.78
CA ILE A 65 1.53 -7.89 3.91
C ILE A 65 0.39 -8.53 4.73
N PRO A 66 -0.86 -8.05 4.63
CA PRO A 66 -1.97 -8.63 5.37
C PRO A 66 -2.26 -10.08 4.98
N LYS A 67 -2.85 -10.84 5.91
CA LYS A 67 -3.36 -12.18 5.59
C LYS A 67 -4.45 -12.09 4.51
N GLY A 68 -4.48 -13.08 3.63
CA GLY A 68 -5.48 -13.18 2.56
C GLY A 68 -5.11 -12.46 1.26
N GLN A 69 -4.06 -11.64 1.26
CA GLN A 69 -3.48 -11.09 0.02
C GLN A 69 -2.82 -12.17 -0.83
N ARG A 70 -2.37 -11.83 -2.03
CA ARG A 70 -1.53 -12.71 -2.86
C ARG A 70 -0.14 -12.12 -3.02
N ALA A 71 0.88 -12.95 -2.85
CA ALA A 71 2.25 -12.51 -3.02
C ALA A 71 3.18 -13.61 -3.53
N GLY A 72 4.29 -13.19 -4.13
CA GLY A 72 5.39 -14.05 -4.58
C GLY A 72 6.68 -13.25 -4.76
N VAL A 73 7.82 -13.93 -4.69
CA VAL A 73 9.14 -13.31 -4.82
C VAL A 73 9.95 -14.05 -5.87
N TRP A 74 10.56 -13.29 -6.77
CA TRP A 74 11.48 -13.76 -7.79
C TRP A 74 12.85 -13.13 -7.57
N THR A 75 13.89 -13.95 -7.68
CA THR A 75 15.26 -13.49 -7.80
C THR A 75 15.70 -13.62 -9.24
N PHE A 76 16.51 -12.68 -9.74
CA PHE A 76 16.98 -12.71 -11.11
C PHE A 76 18.43 -12.27 -11.27
N GLY A 77 19.13 -12.98 -12.14
CA GLY A 77 20.37 -12.57 -12.79
C GLY A 77 20.26 -13.01 -14.24
N ARG A 78 21.11 -13.94 -14.69
CA ARG A 78 20.98 -14.64 -15.97
C ARG A 78 19.69 -15.45 -16.02
N TYR A 79 19.37 -16.13 -14.92
CA TYR A 79 18.16 -16.92 -14.76
C TYR A 79 17.24 -16.30 -13.73
N VAL A 80 15.95 -16.60 -13.86
CA VAL A 80 14.90 -16.15 -12.96
C VAL A 80 14.38 -17.32 -12.16
N ASN A 81 14.44 -17.20 -10.85
CA ASN A 81 14.01 -18.19 -9.87
C ASN A 81 12.82 -17.65 -9.09
N MET A 82 11.79 -18.46 -8.86
CA MET A 82 10.69 -18.12 -7.96
C MET A 82 11.11 -18.45 -6.52
N GLN A 83 11.89 -17.56 -5.91
CA GLN A 83 12.45 -17.73 -4.56
C GLN A 83 11.36 -18.00 -3.51
N VAL A 84 10.25 -17.27 -3.59
CA VAL A 84 9.07 -17.53 -2.76
C VAL A 84 7.91 -17.81 -3.69
N ARG A 85 7.33 -19.01 -3.53
CA ARG A 85 6.22 -19.46 -4.35
C ARG A 85 5.05 -18.47 -4.29
N TYR A 86 4.55 -18.10 -5.47
CA TYR A 86 3.35 -17.28 -5.58
C TYR A 86 2.13 -17.98 -4.96
N GLY A 87 1.43 -17.30 -4.04
CA GLY A 87 0.30 -17.89 -3.34
C GLY A 87 -0.47 -16.90 -2.47
N ARG A 88 -1.46 -17.43 -1.75
CA ARG A 88 -2.19 -16.66 -0.73
C ARG A 88 -1.29 -16.46 0.49
N VAL A 89 -1.25 -15.24 1.01
CA VAL A 89 -0.49 -14.89 2.21
C VAL A 89 -1.22 -15.40 3.44
N ASP A 90 -0.67 -16.43 4.05
CA ASP A 90 -1.05 -16.97 5.35
C ASP A 90 0.18 -17.09 6.27
N ALA A 91 0.01 -17.65 7.47
CA ALA A 91 1.12 -17.79 8.42
C ALA A 91 2.25 -18.68 7.89
N ARG A 92 1.91 -19.75 7.16
CA ARG A 92 2.89 -20.68 6.58
C ARG A 92 3.67 -20.02 5.46
N TRP A 93 2.98 -19.29 4.58
CA TRP A 93 3.60 -18.52 3.51
C TRP A 93 4.57 -17.48 4.06
N LYS A 94 4.16 -16.72 5.11
CA LYS A 94 5.04 -15.73 5.76
C LYS A 94 6.28 -16.36 6.36
N ALA A 95 6.15 -17.47 7.09
CA ALA A 95 7.30 -18.17 7.68
C ALA A 95 8.29 -18.65 6.60
N LEU A 96 7.78 -19.27 5.53
CA LEU A 96 8.60 -19.68 4.39
C LEU A 96 9.28 -18.48 3.72
N ALA A 97 8.54 -17.43 3.42
CA ALA A 97 9.07 -16.24 2.76
C ALA A 97 10.17 -15.55 3.57
N ARG A 98 10.07 -15.54 4.91
CA ARG A 98 11.12 -15.02 5.81
C ARG A 98 12.38 -15.87 5.80
N ALA A 99 12.23 -17.20 5.82
CA ALA A 99 13.36 -18.12 5.71
C ALA A 99 14.06 -17.95 4.36
N GLU A 100 13.29 -17.90 3.27
CA GLU A 100 13.80 -17.75 1.91
C GLU A 100 14.46 -16.39 1.66
N ALA A 101 14.09 -15.34 2.39
CA ALA A 101 14.80 -14.06 2.33
C ALA A 101 16.29 -14.20 2.73
N GLY A 102 16.63 -15.14 3.62
CA GLY A 102 18.02 -15.45 3.98
C GLY A 102 18.84 -16.08 2.84
N ASN A 103 18.18 -16.58 1.80
CA ASN A 103 18.84 -17.21 0.65
C ASN A 103 19.15 -16.23 -0.50
N ILE A 104 18.77 -14.96 -0.35
CA ILE A 104 19.11 -13.90 -1.32
C ILE A 104 20.64 -13.70 -1.31
N HIS A 105 21.24 -13.62 -2.50
CA HIS A 105 22.68 -13.53 -2.66
C HIS A 105 23.07 -12.64 -3.86
N SER A 106 24.36 -12.31 -4.01
CA SER A 106 24.89 -11.49 -5.12
C SER A 106 25.84 -12.28 -6.02
N ARG A 107 25.42 -13.50 -6.44
CA ARG A 107 26.24 -14.45 -7.21
C ARG A 107 25.75 -14.66 -8.64
N GLY A 108 24.64 -14.03 -9.02
CA GLY A 108 24.11 -14.09 -10.37
C GLY A 108 25.06 -13.42 -11.35
N LEU A 109 25.22 -14.03 -12.53
CA LEU A 109 25.80 -13.35 -13.68
C LEU A 109 24.70 -12.57 -14.37
N PHE A 110 25.00 -11.43 -15.00
CA PHE A 110 24.03 -10.65 -15.78
C PHE A 110 22.82 -10.15 -14.97
N THR A 111 22.04 -9.26 -15.59
CA THR A 111 20.86 -8.58 -15.04
C THR A 111 19.70 -8.67 -16.04
N ASN A 112 19.02 -9.83 -16.06
CA ASN A 112 17.95 -10.11 -17.04
C ASN A 112 16.59 -9.58 -16.60
N ILE A 113 16.43 -8.26 -16.69
CA ILE A 113 15.17 -7.55 -16.38
C ILE A 113 14.03 -8.03 -17.31
N GLU A 114 14.31 -8.29 -18.59
CA GLU A 114 13.32 -8.78 -19.55
C GLU A 114 12.71 -10.12 -19.08
N ALA A 115 13.54 -11.08 -18.70
CA ALA A 115 13.09 -12.38 -18.26
C ALA A 115 12.29 -12.31 -16.96
N VAL A 116 12.71 -11.50 -15.98
CA VAL A 116 12.00 -11.43 -14.70
C VAL A 116 10.64 -10.75 -14.87
N LEU A 117 10.53 -9.70 -15.68
CA LEU A 117 9.25 -9.07 -15.97
C LEU A 117 8.29 -10.05 -16.66
N ASN A 118 8.79 -10.87 -17.57
CA ASN A 118 7.98 -11.91 -18.22
C ASN A 118 7.53 -13.00 -17.24
N LYS A 119 8.45 -13.57 -16.44
CA LYS A 119 8.12 -14.65 -15.52
C LYS A 119 7.27 -14.18 -14.35
N ALA A 120 7.59 -13.03 -13.75
CA ALA A 120 6.85 -12.50 -12.62
C ALA A 120 5.44 -12.02 -13.01
N SER A 121 5.20 -11.62 -14.26
CA SER A 121 3.86 -11.20 -14.73
C SER A 121 2.97 -12.35 -15.24
N PHE A 122 3.33 -13.61 -14.99
CA PHE A 122 2.54 -14.75 -15.44
C PHE A 122 1.06 -14.68 -15.00
N GLY A 123 0.14 -14.99 -15.89
CA GLY A 123 -1.31 -14.91 -15.62
C GLY A 123 -1.90 -13.49 -15.63
N TRP A 124 -1.12 -12.43 -15.82
CA TRP A 124 -1.62 -11.07 -16.02
C TRP A 124 -1.77 -10.76 -17.52
N GLN A 125 -2.93 -11.10 -18.08
CA GLN A 125 -3.23 -10.86 -19.50
C GLN A 125 -4.20 -9.69 -19.72
N ARG A 126 -5.20 -9.58 -18.84
CA ARG A 126 -6.25 -8.54 -18.86
C ARG A 126 -6.51 -8.05 -17.44
N PRO A 127 -7.04 -6.83 -17.24
CA PRO A 127 -7.41 -6.34 -15.92
C PRO A 127 -8.39 -7.30 -15.24
N ASP A 128 -8.24 -7.47 -13.93
CA ASP A 128 -9.21 -8.20 -13.10
C ASP A 128 -9.58 -7.30 -11.93
N PRO A 129 -10.83 -6.81 -11.84
CA PRO A 129 -11.23 -5.85 -10.81
C PRO A 129 -11.17 -6.43 -9.40
N ARG A 130 -11.08 -7.76 -9.25
CA ARG A 130 -10.88 -8.42 -7.96
C ARG A 130 -9.47 -8.25 -7.42
N PHE A 131 -8.50 -7.84 -8.25
CA PHE A 131 -7.11 -7.72 -7.85
C PHE A 131 -6.53 -6.33 -8.12
N ARG A 132 -5.85 -5.77 -7.12
CA ARG A 132 -4.91 -4.65 -7.32
C ARG A 132 -3.52 -5.24 -7.54
N ARG A 133 -2.97 -5.06 -8.75
CA ARG A 133 -1.74 -5.74 -9.17
C ARG A 133 -0.54 -4.81 -9.04
N HIS A 134 0.44 -5.23 -8.27
CA HIS A 134 1.67 -4.48 -8.03
C HIS A 134 2.87 -5.38 -8.36
N LEU A 135 3.79 -4.86 -9.16
CA LEU A 135 5.10 -5.49 -9.39
C LEU A 135 6.18 -4.57 -8.85
N LEU A 136 6.91 -5.02 -7.85
CA LEU A 136 8.08 -4.31 -7.32
C LEU A 136 9.34 -4.87 -7.96
N LEU A 137 10.09 -4.06 -8.68
CA LEU A 137 11.37 -4.38 -9.28
C LEU A 137 12.50 -3.64 -8.56
N LEU A 138 13.46 -4.38 -8.01
CA LEU A 138 14.66 -3.85 -7.39
C LEU A 138 15.87 -4.27 -8.20
N THR A 139 16.71 -3.31 -8.62
CA THR A 139 17.95 -3.56 -9.36
C THR A 139 18.95 -2.44 -9.17
N ASP A 140 20.23 -2.75 -9.35
CA ASP A 140 21.35 -1.80 -9.31
C ASP A 140 22.00 -1.61 -10.67
N GLY A 141 21.50 -2.28 -11.71
CA GLY A 141 22.16 -2.41 -12.99
C GLY A 141 21.30 -2.04 -14.20
N MET A 142 21.96 -2.04 -15.35
CA MET A 142 21.31 -1.91 -16.65
C MET A 142 20.71 -3.25 -17.10
N VAL A 143 19.94 -3.23 -18.18
CA VAL A 143 19.58 -4.46 -18.89
C VAL A 143 20.85 -5.06 -19.46
N ASP A 144 21.30 -6.16 -18.85
CA ASP A 144 22.51 -6.88 -19.22
C ASP A 144 22.16 -8.36 -19.30
N ILE A 145 22.09 -8.93 -20.50
CA ILE A 145 21.72 -10.34 -20.73
C ILE A 145 22.79 -11.10 -21.50
N ASP A 146 23.68 -10.37 -22.17
CA ASP A 146 24.78 -10.90 -22.96
C ASP A 146 25.96 -9.90 -22.94
N ARG A 147 27.15 -10.36 -23.34
CA ARG A 147 28.31 -9.48 -23.52
C ARG A 147 28.15 -8.54 -24.71
N ASP A 148 27.32 -8.90 -25.68
CA ASP A 148 27.01 -8.05 -26.82
C ASP A 148 26.01 -6.94 -26.45
N ALA A 149 26.47 -5.69 -26.51
CA ALA A 149 25.66 -4.51 -26.27
C ALA A 149 24.44 -4.40 -27.20
N ALA A 150 24.49 -4.94 -28.44
CA ALA A 150 23.35 -4.96 -29.35
C ALA A 150 22.22 -5.85 -28.83
N VAL A 151 22.56 -7.00 -28.23
CA VAL A 151 21.59 -7.92 -27.62
C VAL A 151 20.93 -7.27 -26.40
N ASN A 152 21.71 -6.56 -25.58
CA ASN A 152 21.21 -5.80 -24.43
C ASN A 152 20.27 -4.67 -24.83
N ARG A 153 20.63 -3.88 -25.87
CA ARG A 153 19.74 -2.84 -26.42
C ARG A 153 18.43 -3.43 -26.96
N ALA A 154 18.50 -4.53 -27.72
CA ALA A 154 17.31 -5.18 -28.24
C ALA A 154 16.39 -5.70 -27.12
N SER A 155 16.97 -6.20 -26.02
CA SER A 155 16.22 -6.60 -24.81
C SER A 155 15.51 -5.41 -24.16
N ARG A 156 16.23 -4.31 -23.95
CA ARG A 156 15.66 -3.06 -23.44
C ARG A 156 14.50 -2.57 -24.32
N GLU A 157 14.67 -2.63 -25.63
CA GLU A 157 13.61 -2.25 -26.58
C GLU A 157 12.36 -3.12 -26.46
N ARG A 158 12.51 -4.46 -26.35
CA ARG A 158 11.37 -5.37 -26.13
C ARG A 158 10.66 -5.09 -24.82
N ILE A 159 11.40 -4.74 -23.76
CA ILE A 159 10.77 -4.32 -22.49
C ILE A 159 9.84 -3.13 -22.72
N LEU A 160 10.30 -2.11 -23.44
CA LEU A 160 9.54 -0.88 -23.68
C LEU A 160 8.40 -1.05 -24.70
N LYS A 161 8.63 -1.80 -25.78
CA LYS A 161 7.69 -1.94 -26.91
C LYS A 161 6.65 -3.04 -26.69
N ASP A 162 7.01 -4.12 -25.98
CA ASP A 162 6.15 -5.30 -25.87
C ASP A 162 5.64 -5.51 -24.43
N ILE A 163 6.56 -5.54 -23.46
CA ILE A 163 6.23 -5.92 -22.08
C ILE A 163 5.49 -4.78 -21.37
N LEU A 164 6.00 -3.55 -21.45
CA LEU A 164 5.43 -2.40 -20.77
C LEU A 164 3.97 -2.14 -21.21
N PRO A 165 3.62 -2.11 -22.51
CA PRO A 165 2.23 -1.96 -22.93
C PRO A 165 1.33 -3.10 -22.47
N ARG A 166 1.85 -4.34 -22.39
CA ARG A 166 1.10 -5.47 -21.84
C ARG A 166 0.82 -5.30 -20.35
N LEU A 167 1.82 -4.90 -19.55
CA LEU A 167 1.66 -4.66 -18.11
C LEU A 167 0.65 -3.53 -17.85
N LYS A 168 0.76 -2.42 -18.59
CA LYS A 168 -0.20 -1.32 -18.53
C LYS A 168 -1.62 -1.79 -18.86
N ARG A 169 -1.81 -2.51 -19.96
CA ARG A 169 -3.12 -3.06 -20.34
C ARG A 169 -3.67 -4.05 -19.32
N ALA A 170 -2.82 -4.77 -18.61
CA ALA A 170 -3.24 -5.69 -17.55
C ALA A 170 -3.55 -4.98 -16.21
N GLY A 171 -3.45 -3.65 -16.14
CA GLY A 171 -3.72 -2.87 -14.93
C GLY A 171 -2.68 -3.10 -13.83
N VAL A 172 -1.44 -3.44 -14.19
CA VAL A 172 -0.33 -3.63 -13.25
C VAL A 172 0.30 -2.29 -12.98
N GLN A 173 0.54 -1.96 -11.70
CA GLN A 173 1.40 -0.86 -11.30
C GLN A 173 2.80 -1.41 -11.06
N VAL A 174 3.78 -0.98 -11.86
CA VAL A 174 5.18 -1.37 -11.69
C VAL A 174 5.85 -0.33 -10.82
N HIS A 175 6.41 -0.75 -9.71
CA HIS A 175 7.23 0.08 -8.84
C HIS A 175 8.67 -0.34 -9.02
N THR A 176 9.58 0.62 -9.14
CA THR A 176 11.00 0.35 -9.39
C THR A 176 11.87 1.02 -8.34
N VAL A 177 12.88 0.32 -7.86
CA VAL A 177 13.89 0.85 -6.96
C VAL A 177 15.26 0.65 -7.60
N ALA A 178 15.95 1.76 -7.86
CA ALA A 178 17.33 1.77 -8.31
C ALA A 178 18.25 1.89 -7.10
N LEU A 179 19.15 0.91 -6.90
CA LEU A 179 20.13 0.91 -5.81
C LEU A 179 21.48 1.56 -6.19
N SER A 180 21.55 2.17 -7.37
CA SER A 180 22.74 2.85 -7.86
C SER A 180 22.37 3.88 -8.91
N ALA A 181 23.16 4.95 -9.00
CA ALA A 181 23.09 5.89 -10.12
C ALA A 181 23.48 5.25 -11.47
N ASN A 182 24.15 4.09 -11.44
CA ASN A 182 24.56 3.34 -12.63
C ASN A 182 23.45 2.43 -13.21
N ALA A 183 22.31 2.33 -12.53
CA ALA A 183 21.17 1.58 -13.04
C ALA A 183 20.58 2.27 -14.29
N ASP A 184 19.75 1.55 -15.06
CA ASP A 184 18.99 2.15 -16.18
C ASP A 184 17.82 3.00 -15.65
N LEU A 185 18.14 4.17 -15.08
CA LEU A 185 17.19 5.06 -14.42
C LEU A 185 16.05 5.47 -15.37
N GLU A 186 16.36 5.71 -16.65
CA GLU A 186 15.37 6.07 -17.65
C GLU A 186 14.35 4.95 -17.89
N LEU A 187 14.81 3.70 -18.04
CA LEU A 187 13.93 2.54 -18.18
C LEU A 187 13.05 2.36 -16.94
N LEU A 188 13.66 2.38 -15.75
CA LEU A 188 12.97 2.15 -14.49
C LEU A 188 11.91 3.22 -14.21
N ALA A 189 12.26 4.49 -14.41
CA ALA A 189 11.32 5.61 -14.29
C ALA A 189 10.19 5.51 -15.32
N THR A 190 10.50 5.08 -16.56
CA THR A 190 9.51 4.89 -17.62
C THR A 190 8.52 3.77 -17.29
N LEU A 191 9.02 2.61 -16.83
CA LEU A 191 8.17 1.49 -16.39
C LEU A 191 7.18 1.95 -15.32
N SER A 192 7.67 2.63 -14.29
CA SER A 192 6.84 3.09 -13.18
C SER A 192 5.83 4.15 -13.61
N ARG A 193 6.29 5.21 -14.29
CA ARG A 193 5.43 6.32 -14.72
C ARG A 193 4.31 5.85 -15.66
N VAL A 194 4.62 5.03 -16.66
CA VAL A 194 3.65 4.59 -17.67
C VAL A 194 2.61 3.63 -17.10
N THR A 195 2.98 2.87 -16.08
CA THR A 195 2.07 1.93 -15.38
C THR A 195 1.39 2.55 -14.16
N GLY A 196 1.69 3.81 -13.83
CA GLY A 196 1.16 4.49 -12.66
C GLY A 196 1.73 4.03 -11.32
N GLY A 197 2.87 3.33 -11.32
CA GLY A 197 3.60 2.98 -10.09
C GLY A 197 4.59 4.05 -9.66
N TRP A 198 5.53 3.67 -8.79
CA TRP A 198 6.47 4.57 -8.11
C TRP A 198 7.92 4.21 -8.45
N HIS A 199 8.72 5.21 -8.79
CA HIS A 199 10.15 5.05 -8.98
C HIS A 199 10.90 5.72 -7.82
N GLU A 200 11.83 4.98 -7.21
CA GLU A 200 12.74 5.50 -6.21
C GLU A 200 14.18 5.22 -6.65
N GLN A 201 15.06 6.20 -6.46
CA GLN A 201 16.50 6.01 -6.51
C GLN A 201 17.07 6.18 -5.11
N VAL A 202 17.93 5.25 -4.69
CA VAL A 202 18.72 5.37 -3.46
C VAL A 202 20.21 5.29 -3.81
N GLU A 203 21.01 6.00 -3.04
CA GLU A 203 22.47 6.02 -3.21
C GLU A 203 23.11 4.70 -2.75
N ASP A 204 22.56 4.11 -1.69
CA ASP A 204 22.98 2.84 -1.11
C ASP A 204 21.81 2.03 -0.53
N ALA A 205 22.11 0.84 -0.03
CA ALA A 205 21.12 -0.07 0.52
C ALA A 205 20.61 0.31 1.93
N ASP A 206 21.20 1.30 2.62
CA ASP A 206 20.81 1.65 3.99
C ASP A 206 19.39 2.24 4.04
N GLY A 207 18.98 2.92 2.96
CA GLY A 207 17.62 3.44 2.79
C GLY A 207 16.58 2.39 2.38
N LEU A 208 16.98 1.18 2.00
CA LEU A 208 16.12 0.22 1.27
C LEU A 208 14.89 -0.21 2.06
N GLN A 209 15.01 -0.37 3.38
CA GLN A 209 13.89 -0.74 4.25
C GLN A 209 12.79 0.33 4.22
N ARG A 210 13.16 1.62 4.27
CA ARG A 210 12.22 2.75 4.23
C ARG A 210 11.56 2.87 2.86
N VAL A 211 12.30 2.60 1.78
CA VAL A 211 11.72 2.53 0.43
C VAL A 211 10.68 1.42 0.33
N PHE A 212 10.99 0.23 0.85
CA PHE A 212 10.07 -0.90 0.86
C PHE A 212 8.79 -0.61 1.67
N LEU A 213 8.92 0.08 2.81
CA LEU A 213 7.78 0.57 3.58
C LEU A 213 6.89 1.50 2.74
N ARG A 214 7.46 2.55 2.14
CA ARG A 214 6.71 3.50 1.29
C ARG A 214 6.00 2.80 0.14
N LEU A 215 6.70 1.87 -0.53
CA LEU A 215 6.13 1.08 -1.62
C LEU A 215 5.00 0.17 -1.17
N PHE A 216 5.14 -0.42 0.02
CA PHE A 216 4.08 -1.22 0.62
C PHE A 216 2.84 -0.36 0.91
N GLU A 217 3.00 0.82 1.49
CA GLU A 217 1.90 1.75 1.78
C GLU A 217 1.15 2.16 0.50
N LYS A 218 1.85 2.29 -0.64
CA LYS A 218 1.24 2.50 -1.96
C LYS A 218 0.48 1.28 -2.48
N ALA A 219 1.03 0.09 -2.30
CA ALA A 219 0.45 -1.17 -2.80
C ALA A 219 -0.73 -1.70 -1.96
N SER A 220 -0.71 -1.40 -0.67
CA SER A 220 -1.66 -1.89 0.32
C SER A 220 -1.93 -0.80 1.35
N PRO A 221 -2.82 0.16 1.05
CA PRO A 221 -3.16 1.23 2.00
C PRO A 221 -3.74 0.62 3.27
N MET A 222 -3.03 0.81 4.38
CA MET A 222 -3.44 0.42 5.72
C MET A 222 -3.71 1.67 6.53
N ASP A 223 -4.68 1.60 7.44
CA ASP A 223 -4.91 2.66 8.41
C ASP A 223 -3.74 2.69 9.39
N ASN A 224 -3.32 3.90 9.78
CA ASN A 224 -2.28 4.12 10.78
C ASN A 224 -2.89 4.83 11.99
N LEU A 225 -2.36 4.55 13.17
CA LEU A 225 -2.58 5.38 14.34
C LEU A 225 -1.44 6.41 14.39
N PRO A 226 -1.75 7.71 14.56
CA PRO A 226 -0.70 8.70 14.72
C PRO A 226 0.16 8.42 15.95
N LEU A 227 1.48 8.54 15.77
CA LEU A 227 2.44 8.58 16.87
C LEU A 227 2.74 10.04 17.19
N ASP A 228 2.51 10.43 18.44
CA ASP A 228 2.97 11.70 18.99
C ASP A 228 4.16 11.43 19.91
N GLY A 229 5.36 11.73 19.41
CA GLY A 229 6.61 11.17 19.92
C GLY A 229 6.57 9.65 19.83
N ASN A 230 6.31 9.00 20.96
CA ASN A 230 6.15 7.55 21.05
C ASN A 230 4.83 7.13 21.72
N ARG A 231 3.87 8.04 21.84
CA ARG A 231 2.53 7.73 22.37
C ARG A 231 1.54 7.58 21.23
N PHE A 232 0.63 6.64 21.38
CA PHE A 232 -0.47 6.45 20.43
C PHE A 232 -1.68 5.88 21.17
N ARG A 233 -2.88 6.08 20.61
CA ARG A 233 -4.13 5.67 21.22
C ARG A 233 -4.84 4.62 20.38
N VAL A 234 -5.13 3.48 20.99
CA VAL A 234 -5.88 2.39 20.37
C VAL A 234 -7.34 2.47 20.80
N ASP A 235 -8.26 2.32 19.86
CA ASP A 235 -9.70 2.23 20.11
C ASP A 235 -10.25 0.81 19.90
N ASN A 236 -11.49 0.57 20.35
CA ASN A 236 -12.11 -0.75 20.34
C ASN A 236 -12.40 -1.32 18.94
N SER A 237 -12.31 -0.52 17.87
CA SER A 237 -12.53 -1.01 16.51
C SER A 237 -11.30 -1.67 15.89
N VAL A 238 -10.14 -1.60 16.55
CA VAL A 238 -8.88 -2.22 16.10
C VAL A 238 -8.89 -3.72 16.42
N THR A 239 -8.72 -4.57 15.41
CA THR A 239 -8.65 -6.03 15.58
C THR A 239 -7.21 -6.52 15.71
N ASP A 240 -6.29 -5.90 14.98
CA ASP A 240 -4.86 -6.22 14.98
C ASP A 240 -4.09 -4.92 14.84
N MET A 241 -2.96 -4.82 15.52
CA MET A 241 -2.04 -3.70 15.42
C MET A 241 -0.64 -4.22 15.18
N THR A 242 0.07 -3.60 14.24
CA THR A 242 1.47 -3.89 13.95
C THR A 242 2.28 -2.61 14.11
N LEU A 243 3.22 -2.62 15.04
CA LEU A 243 4.21 -1.57 15.19
C LEU A 243 5.42 -1.91 14.34
N LEU A 244 5.86 -0.96 13.53
CA LEU A 244 7.17 -0.97 12.89
C LEU A 244 8.04 0.05 13.60
N VAL A 245 9.15 -0.42 14.18
CA VAL A 245 10.06 0.40 14.97
C VAL A 245 11.44 0.31 14.34
N PHE A 246 11.91 1.37 13.69
CA PHE A 246 13.27 1.42 13.15
C PHE A 246 14.29 1.52 14.29
N ARG A 247 15.41 0.82 14.13
CA ARG A 247 16.48 0.72 15.14
C ARG A 247 17.82 1.05 14.52
N LYS A 248 18.64 1.75 15.29
CA LYS A 248 20.04 2.00 14.95
C LYS A 248 20.94 1.05 15.74
N PRO A 249 22.15 0.74 15.26
CA PRO A 249 23.14 0.04 16.06
C PRO A 249 23.37 0.76 17.40
N GLY A 250 23.26 0.03 18.51
CA GLY A 250 23.41 0.60 19.86
C GLY A 250 22.18 1.28 20.45
N SER A 251 21.04 1.33 19.71
CA SER A 251 19.77 1.83 20.24
C SER A 251 19.30 1.02 21.45
N THR A 252 18.54 1.68 22.34
CA THR A 252 17.86 1.01 23.45
C THR A 252 16.96 -0.11 22.93
N ALA A 253 16.87 -1.20 23.70
CA ALA A 253 15.99 -2.32 23.34
C ALA A 253 14.54 -1.85 23.35
N THR A 254 13.82 -2.13 22.27
CA THR A 254 12.42 -1.74 22.15
C THR A 254 11.59 -2.40 23.24
N ALA A 255 10.78 -1.59 23.92
CA ALA A 255 9.75 -2.08 24.82
C ALA A 255 8.42 -1.39 24.53
N LEU A 256 7.33 -2.04 24.89
CA LEU A 256 5.98 -1.53 24.71
C LEU A 256 5.26 -1.50 26.05
N ARG A 257 4.85 -0.31 26.49
CA ARG A 257 4.03 -0.14 27.69
C ARG A 257 2.56 -0.11 27.30
N THR A 258 1.80 -1.02 27.90
CA THR A 258 0.37 -1.23 27.66
C THR A 258 -0.48 -0.20 28.42
N PRO A 259 -1.79 -0.06 28.10
CA PRO A 259 -2.71 0.82 28.81
C PRO A 259 -2.90 0.47 30.29
N ASP A 260 -2.70 -0.80 30.67
CA ASP A 260 -2.72 -1.24 32.08
C ASP A 260 -1.35 -1.13 32.78
N GLY A 261 -0.38 -0.49 32.13
CA GLY A 261 0.92 -0.16 32.71
C GLY A 261 1.95 -1.30 32.68
N LYS A 262 1.61 -2.46 32.10
CA LYS A 262 2.57 -3.55 31.91
C LYS A 262 3.58 -3.18 30.83
N SER A 263 4.80 -3.68 30.95
CA SER A 263 5.85 -3.54 29.94
C SER A 263 6.07 -4.88 29.25
N TRP A 264 6.09 -4.86 27.92
CA TRP A 264 6.39 -5.99 27.05
C TRP A 264 7.70 -5.73 26.31
N SER A 265 8.48 -6.79 26.11
CA SER A 265 9.72 -6.78 25.33
C SER A 265 9.80 -8.02 24.44
N ALA A 266 10.79 -8.07 23.56
CA ALA A 266 11.07 -9.24 22.73
C ALA A 266 11.21 -10.52 23.58
N ALA A 267 11.89 -10.45 24.72
CA ALA A 267 12.06 -11.59 25.62
C ALA A 267 10.81 -11.92 26.46
N ARG A 268 9.91 -10.95 26.69
CA ARG A 268 8.77 -11.10 27.60
C ARG A 268 7.52 -10.39 27.07
N HIS A 269 6.64 -11.17 26.48
CA HIS A 269 5.35 -10.73 25.96
C HIS A 269 4.34 -11.90 26.00
N PRO A 270 3.02 -11.64 25.96
CA PRO A 270 2.01 -12.71 25.93
C PRO A 270 1.88 -13.33 24.53
N ASP A 271 1.32 -14.54 24.43
CA ASP A 271 1.14 -15.30 23.17
C ASP A 271 0.29 -14.57 22.11
N THR A 272 -0.46 -13.54 22.51
CA THR A 272 -1.22 -12.67 21.59
C THR A 272 -0.33 -11.70 20.83
N VAL A 273 0.96 -11.62 21.19
CA VAL A 273 1.96 -10.75 20.59
C VAL A 273 2.97 -11.62 19.82
N SER A 274 3.29 -11.20 18.61
CA SER A 274 4.43 -11.70 17.84
C SER A 274 5.46 -10.58 17.80
N TRP A 275 6.70 -10.88 18.17
CA TRP A 275 7.79 -9.92 18.14
C TRP A 275 8.90 -10.45 17.23
N ASP A 276 9.10 -9.77 16.11
CA ASP A 276 10.15 -10.11 15.17
C ASP A 276 11.25 -9.05 15.25
N GLU A 277 12.38 -9.39 15.88
CA GLU A 277 13.57 -8.54 15.88
C GLU A 277 14.41 -8.84 14.63
N GLU A 278 14.66 -7.81 13.83
CA GLU A 278 15.48 -7.90 12.62
C GLU A 278 16.61 -6.86 12.67
N GLN A 279 17.57 -7.01 11.76
CA GLN A 279 18.60 -6.00 11.60
C GLN A 279 17.97 -4.69 11.12
N GLY A 280 17.99 -3.67 11.96
CA GLY A 280 17.54 -2.31 11.64
C GLY A 280 16.08 -2.01 11.97
N PHE A 281 15.26 -2.99 12.39
CA PHE A 281 13.90 -2.73 12.85
C PHE A 281 13.34 -3.87 13.72
N ASP A 282 12.34 -3.55 14.52
CA ASP A 282 11.44 -4.52 15.14
C ASP A 282 10.05 -4.45 14.51
N LEU A 283 9.42 -5.61 14.33
CA LEU A 283 8.03 -5.72 13.92
C LEU A 283 7.21 -6.39 15.01
N ILE A 284 6.32 -5.63 15.65
CA ILE A 284 5.56 -6.08 16.82
C ILE A 284 4.09 -6.17 16.44
N THR A 285 3.54 -7.37 16.33
CA THR A 285 2.13 -7.57 16.00
C THR A 285 1.33 -7.99 17.23
N VAL A 286 0.37 -7.18 17.62
CA VAL A 286 -0.54 -7.41 18.75
C VAL A 286 -1.93 -7.75 18.21
N LYS A 287 -2.41 -8.96 18.50
CA LYS A 287 -3.79 -9.36 18.20
C LYS A 287 -4.74 -8.83 19.28
N LYS A 288 -5.87 -8.27 18.86
CA LYS A 288 -6.91 -7.68 19.72
C LYS A 288 -6.29 -6.76 20.80
N PRO A 289 -5.58 -5.70 20.38
CA PRO A 289 -4.92 -4.80 21.33
C PRO A 289 -5.97 -4.16 22.25
N ARG A 290 -5.61 -3.99 23.52
CA ARG A 290 -6.44 -3.29 24.49
C ARG A 290 -6.60 -1.82 24.10
N ALA A 291 -7.82 -1.30 24.15
CA ALA A 291 -8.06 0.12 23.94
C ALA A 291 -7.46 0.97 25.08
N GLY A 292 -6.98 2.16 24.74
CA GLY A 292 -6.32 3.07 25.65
C GLY A 292 -5.03 3.65 25.06
N GLU A 293 -4.30 4.37 25.89
CA GLU A 293 -2.99 4.93 25.52
C GLU A 293 -1.90 3.86 25.67
N TRP A 294 -1.06 3.77 24.65
CA TRP A 294 0.13 2.94 24.63
C TRP A 294 1.36 3.84 24.53
N LEU A 295 2.48 3.37 25.07
CA LEU A 295 3.77 4.06 24.99
C LEU A 295 4.82 3.12 24.41
N LEU A 296 5.35 3.47 23.26
CA LEU A 296 6.55 2.87 22.68
C LEU A 296 7.79 3.38 23.42
N GLN A 297 8.67 2.48 23.84
CA GLN A 297 9.93 2.80 24.47
C GLN A 297 11.03 2.38 23.50
N ALA A 298 11.38 3.30 22.60
CA ALA A 298 12.42 3.16 21.60
C ALA A 298 12.91 4.55 21.19
N ASP A 299 13.97 4.62 20.40
CA ASP A 299 14.39 5.88 19.80
C ASP A 299 13.26 6.43 18.91
N ILE A 300 13.05 7.75 18.96
CA ILE A 300 12.05 8.40 18.10
C ILE A 300 12.59 8.40 16.67
N ASP A 301 11.80 7.87 15.75
CA ASP A 301 12.08 7.89 14.33
C ASP A 301 10.81 8.30 13.57
N PRO A 302 10.88 9.25 12.62
CA PRO A 302 9.72 9.72 11.87
C PRO A 302 9.07 8.62 11.00
N ASP A 303 9.79 7.54 10.69
CA ASP A 303 9.26 6.40 9.94
C ASP A 303 8.73 5.27 10.83
N ASN A 304 8.73 5.44 12.16
CA ASN A 304 7.99 4.52 13.02
C ASN A 304 6.50 4.57 12.65
N ARG A 305 5.86 3.40 12.59
CA ARG A 305 4.44 3.27 12.21
C ARG A 305 3.70 2.41 13.22
N VAL A 306 2.45 2.77 13.46
CA VAL A 306 1.47 1.91 14.15
C VAL A 306 0.36 1.62 13.15
N MET A 307 0.50 0.53 12.41
CA MET A 307 -0.46 0.11 11.40
C MET A 307 -1.57 -0.72 12.05
N VAL A 308 -2.82 -0.52 11.64
CA VAL A 308 -3.96 -1.22 12.24
C VAL A 308 -4.86 -1.89 11.21
N LEU A 309 -5.32 -3.10 11.55
CA LEU A 309 -6.49 -3.70 10.94
C LEU A 309 -7.71 -3.28 11.75
N THR A 310 -8.65 -2.60 11.10
CA THR A 310 -9.83 -2.04 11.76
C THR A 310 -11.07 -2.14 10.88
N ASN A 311 -12.22 -2.15 11.54
CA ASN A 311 -13.52 -2.03 10.90
C ASN A 311 -13.89 -0.58 10.59
N LEU A 312 -13.24 0.41 11.20
CA LEU A 312 -13.43 1.84 10.95
C LEU A 312 -12.21 2.38 10.19
N ARG A 313 -12.37 2.56 8.88
CA ARG A 313 -11.28 2.89 7.96
C ARG A 313 -11.39 4.30 7.42
N LEU A 314 -10.26 4.97 7.26
CA LEU A 314 -10.13 6.19 6.49
C LEU A 314 -9.88 5.82 5.02
N LYS A 315 -10.86 6.05 4.17
CA LYS A 315 -10.74 5.85 2.72
C LYS A 315 -10.31 7.14 2.06
N LEU A 316 -9.18 7.09 1.36
CA LEU A 316 -8.74 8.14 0.44
C LEU A 316 -9.04 7.72 -1.00
N ALA A 317 -9.54 8.67 -1.78
CA ALA A 317 -9.58 8.51 -3.23
C ALA A 317 -8.15 8.37 -3.77
N SER A 318 -7.98 7.60 -4.85
CA SER A 318 -6.66 7.39 -5.45
C SER A 318 -6.04 8.72 -5.87
N LEU A 319 -4.82 8.97 -5.38
CA LEU A 319 -4.03 10.12 -5.75
C LEU A 319 -3.01 9.72 -6.82
N PRO A 320 -2.67 10.64 -7.76
CA PRO A 320 -1.58 10.39 -8.70
C PRO A 320 -0.26 10.25 -7.95
N ASN A 321 0.58 9.32 -8.43
CA ASN A 321 1.93 9.11 -7.88
C ASN A 321 2.95 10.14 -8.39
N VAL A 322 2.62 10.88 -9.45
CA VAL A 322 3.47 11.92 -10.04
C VAL A 322 2.67 13.22 -10.08
N LEU A 323 3.25 14.29 -9.55
CA LEU A 323 2.67 15.64 -9.55
C LEU A 323 3.54 16.54 -10.42
N MET A 324 2.93 17.26 -11.35
CA MET A 324 3.60 18.28 -12.16
C MET A 324 3.35 19.67 -11.56
N PRO A 325 4.32 20.61 -11.67
CA PRO A 325 4.08 21.99 -11.28
C PRO A 325 2.85 22.58 -11.94
N GLY A 326 1.92 23.10 -11.13
CA GLY A 326 0.65 23.67 -11.61
C GLY A 326 -0.53 22.70 -11.61
N ASP A 327 -0.30 21.40 -11.37
CA ASP A 327 -1.37 20.44 -11.22
C ASP A 327 -2.34 20.85 -10.11
N ARG A 328 -3.63 20.66 -10.39
CA ARG A 328 -4.72 20.88 -9.43
C ARG A 328 -5.52 19.60 -9.35
N PHE A 329 -5.46 18.93 -8.21
CA PHE A 329 -6.25 17.73 -7.98
C PHE A 329 -7.14 17.88 -6.76
N ARG A 330 -8.28 17.21 -6.85
CA ARG A 330 -9.22 17.06 -5.75
C ARG A 330 -8.75 15.90 -4.90
N VAL A 331 -8.58 16.14 -3.60
CA VAL A 331 -8.41 15.10 -2.59
C VAL A 331 -9.77 14.83 -1.98
N GLN A 332 -10.15 13.57 -1.88
CA GLN A 332 -11.40 13.14 -1.24
C GLN A 332 -11.10 12.09 -0.20
N ALA A 333 -11.65 12.28 0.99
CA ALA A 333 -11.54 11.37 2.11
C ALA A 333 -12.92 11.05 2.69
N SER A 334 -13.10 9.83 3.19
CA SER A 334 -14.33 9.44 3.88
C SER A 334 -14.02 8.38 4.94
N LEU A 335 -14.84 8.32 5.99
CA LEU A 335 -14.79 7.19 6.92
C LEU A 335 -15.73 6.09 6.44
N ALA A 336 -15.28 4.85 6.54
CA ALA A 336 -16.08 3.68 6.24
C ALA A 336 -16.07 2.69 7.39
N GLN A 337 -17.25 2.21 7.78
CA GLN A 337 -17.41 1.14 8.76
C GLN A 337 -17.84 -0.16 8.08
N LYS A 338 -17.11 -1.25 8.32
CA LYS A 338 -17.36 -2.57 7.69
C LYS A 338 -17.48 -2.50 6.16
N GLY A 339 -16.76 -1.56 5.54
CA GLY A 339 -16.76 -1.34 4.10
C GLY A 339 -17.74 -0.27 3.59
N GLU A 340 -18.75 0.09 4.39
CA GLU A 340 -19.78 1.08 4.03
C GLU A 340 -19.39 2.48 4.49
N ARG A 341 -19.57 3.49 3.63
CA ARG A 341 -19.30 4.89 3.97
C ARG A 341 -20.24 5.35 5.09
N ILE A 342 -19.70 6.00 6.11
CA ILE A 342 -20.51 6.62 7.16
C ILE A 342 -21.08 7.95 6.65
N THR A 343 -22.40 8.07 6.67
CA THR A 343 -23.14 9.28 6.22
C THR A 343 -24.05 9.87 7.32
N SER A 344 -24.04 9.28 8.51
CA SER A 344 -24.85 9.70 9.65
C SER A 344 -24.44 11.10 10.12
N GLN A 345 -25.34 12.07 10.02
CA GLN A 345 -25.07 13.47 10.40
C GLN A 345 -24.67 13.63 11.86
N GLY A 346 -25.29 12.86 12.76
CA GLY A 346 -24.94 12.89 14.19
C GLY A 346 -23.48 12.47 14.43
N PHE A 347 -23.01 11.49 13.66
CA PHE A 347 -21.61 11.05 13.73
C PHE A 347 -20.67 12.06 13.06
N LEU A 348 -20.98 12.52 11.85
CA LEU A 348 -20.11 13.44 11.09
C LEU A 348 -19.85 14.76 11.83
N LYS A 349 -20.81 15.25 12.63
CA LYS A 349 -20.64 16.43 13.49
C LYS A 349 -19.59 16.26 14.60
N LEU A 350 -19.27 15.03 14.97
CA LEU A 350 -18.31 14.69 16.02
C LEU A 350 -16.92 14.34 15.47
N VAL A 351 -16.76 14.36 14.15
CA VAL A 351 -15.50 14.02 13.48
C VAL A 351 -14.90 15.26 12.84
N ARG A 352 -13.60 15.44 13.04
CA ARG A 352 -12.79 16.45 12.36
C ARG A 352 -11.86 15.77 11.38
N PHE A 353 -11.80 16.32 10.17
CA PHE A 353 -10.83 15.91 9.18
C PHE A 353 -9.78 17.01 9.02
N ASP A 354 -8.52 16.60 8.96
CA ASP A 354 -7.38 17.47 8.72
C ASP A 354 -6.60 16.92 7.54
N MET A 355 -6.09 17.80 6.68
CA MET A 355 -5.17 17.44 5.59
C MET A 355 -3.94 18.32 5.63
N GLN A 356 -2.78 17.73 5.41
CA GLN A 356 -1.50 18.44 5.36
C GLN A 356 -0.65 17.93 4.21
N LEU A 357 0.08 18.85 3.57
CA LEU A 357 1.15 18.52 2.62
C LEU A 357 2.49 18.67 3.36
N VAL A 358 3.28 17.62 3.40
CA VAL A 358 4.64 17.63 3.97
C VAL A 358 5.63 17.62 2.81
N PRO A 359 6.29 18.76 2.52
CA PRO A 359 7.33 18.84 1.51
C PRO A 359 8.62 18.17 2.00
N PRO A 360 9.53 17.79 1.08
CA PRO A 360 10.79 17.16 1.44
C PRO A 360 11.66 18.13 2.24
N GLY A 361 11.95 17.80 3.50
CA GLY A 361 12.79 18.63 4.38
C GLY A 361 12.16 19.95 4.85
N GLY A 362 10.89 20.20 4.53
CA GLY A 362 10.17 21.40 4.94
C GLY A 362 9.04 21.14 5.94
N PRO A 363 8.49 22.19 6.58
CA PRO A 363 7.43 22.03 7.57
C PRO A 363 6.10 21.60 6.90
N PRO A 364 5.24 20.84 7.61
CA PRO A 364 3.90 20.52 7.14
C PRO A 364 3.06 21.77 6.86
N ARG A 365 2.42 21.80 5.70
CA ARG A 365 1.51 22.86 5.27
C ARG A 365 0.06 22.38 5.37
N PRO A 366 -0.77 22.96 6.25
CA PRO A 366 -2.18 22.63 6.34
C PRO A 366 -2.94 22.95 5.06
N LEU A 367 -3.90 22.10 4.72
CA LEU A 367 -4.79 22.26 3.58
C LEU A 367 -6.24 22.03 4.01
N PRO A 368 -7.18 22.81 3.46
CA PRO A 368 -8.59 22.63 3.78
C PRO A 368 -9.12 21.30 3.24
N LEU A 369 -9.84 20.58 4.09
CA LEU A 369 -10.60 19.38 3.77
C LEU A 369 -11.97 19.47 4.47
N ALA A 370 -13.05 19.55 3.71
CA ALA A 370 -14.38 19.82 4.28
C ALA A 370 -15.50 19.11 3.52
N ASP A 371 -16.59 18.86 4.22
CA ASP A 371 -17.88 18.33 3.72
C ASP A 371 -18.94 19.41 3.93
N ASN A 372 -18.95 20.43 3.05
CA ASN A 372 -19.71 21.68 3.22
C ASN A 372 -20.47 22.15 1.97
N GLY A 373 -20.46 21.37 0.89
CA GLY A 373 -21.10 21.67 -0.38
C GLY A 373 -20.48 22.83 -1.16
N LYS A 374 -19.30 23.31 -0.75
CA LYS A 374 -18.55 24.35 -1.47
C LYS A 374 -17.38 23.74 -2.19
N ALA A 375 -17.17 24.13 -3.44
CA ALA A 375 -16.08 23.62 -4.27
C ALA A 375 -14.73 23.62 -3.49
N PRO A 376 -14.01 22.49 -3.47
CA PRO A 376 -14.16 21.33 -4.35
C PRO A 376 -15.16 20.27 -3.87
N ASP A 377 -15.86 20.49 -2.75
CA ASP A 377 -16.91 19.61 -2.27
C ASP A 377 -18.21 19.82 -3.05
N GLU A 378 -18.82 18.71 -3.49
CA GLU A 378 -19.99 18.74 -4.37
C GLU A 378 -21.30 18.77 -3.60
N ARG A 379 -21.33 18.17 -2.40
CA ARG A 379 -22.56 18.03 -1.61
C ARG A 379 -22.23 18.05 -0.12
N ALA A 380 -22.85 18.98 0.59
CA ALA A 380 -22.71 19.09 2.04
C ALA A 380 -23.34 17.90 2.78
N GLY A 381 -22.65 17.45 3.82
CA GLY A 381 -23.07 16.40 4.74
C GLY A 381 -23.18 15.03 4.10
N ASP A 382 -22.48 14.74 3.01
CA ASP A 382 -22.56 13.43 2.36
C ASP A 382 -21.51 12.43 2.88
N GLY A 383 -20.63 12.86 3.80
CA GLY A 383 -19.56 12.06 4.38
C GLY A 383 -18.31 11.95 3.50
N ILE A 384 -18.23 12.70 2.40
CA ILE A 384 -17.00 12.89 1.61
C ILE A 384 -16.44 14.26 1.91
N TYR A 385 -15.29 14.26 2.58
CA TYR A 385 -14.53 15.47 2.83
C TYR A 385 -13.64 15.74 1.63
N SER A 386 -13.87 16.87 0.97
CA SER A 386 -13.16 17.25 -0.25
C SER A 386 -12.23 18.43 0.00
N GLY A 387 -11.05 18.37 -0.60
CA GLY A 387 -10.03 19.41 -0.56
C GLY A 387 -9.34 19.53 -1.91
N ARG A 388 -8.56 20.59 -2.07
CA ARG A 388 -7.80 20.83 -3.31
C ARG A 388 -6.33 20.92 -2.96
N LEU A 389 -5.49 20.11 -3.61
CA LEU A 389 -4.08 20.44 -3.64
C LEU A 389 -3.88 21.56 -4.67
N ALA A 390 -3.46 22.72 -4.18
CA ALA A 390 -3.11 23.87 -4.99
C ALA A 390 -1.87 24.56 -4.42
N GLY A 391 -1.13 25.23 -5.30
CA GLY A 391 0.07 26.01 -4.98
C GLY A 391 1.33 25.45 -5.62
N ARG A 392 2.46 26.07 -5.28
CA ARG A 392 3.78 25.60 -5.71
C ARG A 392 4.07 24.28 -5.00
N ILE A 393 4.22 23.22 -5.78
CA ILE A 393 4.71 21.93 -5.30
C ILE A 393 6.22 21.94 -5.51
N GLU A 394 6.96 21.73 -4.44
CA GLU A 394 8.42 21.66 -4.50
C GLU A 394 8.86 20.37 -5.20
N SER A 395 10.04 20.39 -5.80
CA SER A 395 10.61 19.18 -6.38
C SER A 395 10.95 18.17 -5.28
N GLY A 396 10.74 16.88 -5.55
CA GLY A 396 11.04 15.80 -4.62
C GLY A 396 9.79 15.10 -4.08
N VAL A 397 10.01 14.20 -3.13
CA VAL A 397 8.95 13.36 -2.54
C VAL A 397 8.06 14.22 -1.66
N GLN A 398 6.77 14.25 -2.00
CA GLN A 398 5.74 14.96 -1.26
C GLN A 398 4.87 13.95 -0.51
N GLU A 399 4.62 14.18 0.77
CA GLU A 399 3.69 13.37 1.56
C GLU A 399 2.38 14.14 1.80
N ILE A 400 1.25 13.47 1.60
CA ILE A 400 -0.07 14.02 1.94
C ILE A 400 -0.59 13.21 3.11
N VAL A 401 -0.73 13.86 4.26
CA VAL A 401 -1.25 13.27 5.48
C VAL A 401 -2.69 13.72 5.63
N VAL A 402 -3.63 12.77 5.67
CA VAL A 402 -5.02 13.02 6.01
C VAL A 402 -5.32 12.32 7.31
N ARG A 403 -5.94 13.06 8.25
CA ARG A 403 -6.33 12.52 9.56
C ARG A 403 -7.82 12.68 9.78
N ALA A 404 -8.43 11.68 10.41
CA ALA A 404 -9.80 11.74 10.89
C ALA A 404 -9.84 11.51 12.40
N ARG A 405 -10.30 12.52 13.15
CA ARG A 405 -10.31 12.55 14.61
C ARG A 405 -11.73 12.58 15.15
N GLY A 406 -12.08 11.62 16.00
CA GLY A 406 -13.28 11.61 16.82
C GLY A 406 -12.94 11.61 18.31
N ALA A 407 -13.95 11.60 19.17
CA ALA A 407 -13.75 11.59 20.63
C ALA A 407 -12.99 10.34 21.14
N THR A 408 -13.12 9.22 20.43
CA THR A 408 -12.62 7.91 20.87
C THR A 408 -11.64 7.27 19.89
N PHE A 409 -11.40 7.87 18.72
CA PHE A 409 -10.56 7.30 17.68
C PHE A 409 -9.79 8.38 16.92
N GLU A 410 -8.67 7.95 16.33
CA GLU A 410 -7.91 8.72 15.35
C GLU A 410 -7.42 7.76 14.25
N ARG A 411 -7.44 8.23 13.01
CA ARG A 411 -7.01 7.51 11.80
C ARG A 411 -6.20 8.42 10.91
#